data_AF-A0A3S1HCW8-F1
#
_entry.id   AF-A0A3S1HCW8-F1
#
_cell.length_a   1.000
_cell.length_b   1.000
_cell.length_c   1.000
_cell.angle_alpha   90.00
_cell.angle_beta   90.00
_cell.angle_gamma   90.00
#
_symmetry.space_group_name_H-M   'P 1'
#
loop_
_entity.id
_entity.type
_entity.pdbx_description
1 polymer ?
#
loop_
_entity_poly.entity_id
_entity_poly.type
_entity_poly.pdbx_seq_one_letter_code
_entity_poly.pdbx_strand_id
1 'polypeptide(L)'
;KGKRLGVPKMYIGKDKGLDRPVETRASVLELWRQAARDLQALGAQVVEVDFPVVSNYEHDRQGARSMVDRGLVPLEFAEREIWDLSIWSWDDFLRANADPAIPDLASVDGAKIFPQPPGTLRDRYGEADFDLARYVERAKQGVARLEDIPTIEEGLKGLEATRRIDFEDWLDANRLDAVVLPAVADVGPADADVNEASARLAWRNGTWVANGNLVWRHLGIPTVTVPMGTMADIGMPVGLTFAGKAYGDVALLTMAGDYERATKRRTAPPRTPALAGDVLAAGSGATSGPGDAPFALMLTAETVHAGDTDEITIALEIEVGRAEPEAVKVHVNGEPVIIQADGNRYTGRIVVPAATHQGFHSVWRGPYGSIVTAIVKSPAGHTAGAYYVTGGVG
;
A
#
# COMPACT_ATOMS: atom_id res chain seq x y z
N LYS A 1 -7.74 -7.85 27.81
CA LYS A 1 -8.73 -8.25 28.85
C LYS A 1 -9.74 -7.14 29.09
N GLY A 2 -11.03 -7.48 29.29
CA GLY A 2 -12.09 -6.54 29.66
C GLY A 2 -12.59 -5.65 28.52
N LYS A 3 -12.14 -5.87 27.29
CA LYS A 3 -12.52 -5.08 26.11
C LYS A 3 -13.77 -5.65 25.46
N ARG A 4 -14.70 -4.80 25.04
CA ARG A 4 -15.90 -5.19 24.29
C ARG A 4 -15.78 -4.71 22.85
N LEU A 5 -15.61 -5.64 21.93
CA LEU A 5 -15.32 -5.39 20.52
C LEU A 5 -16.55 -5.73 19.67
N GLY A 6 -17.02 -4.78 18.87
CA GLY A 6 -18.12 -4.98 17.93
C GLY A 6 -17.60 -5.58 16.62
N VAL A 7 -18.27 -6.60 16.09
CA VAL A 7 -18.06 -7.07 14.71
C VAL A 7 -19.28 -6.76 13.85
N PRO A 8 -19.15 -5.99 12.75
CA PRO A 8 -20.26 -5.72 11.85
C PRO A 8 -20.74 -7.01 11.18
N LYS A 9 -22.02 -7.34 11.34
CA LYS A 9 -22.63 -8.53 10.71
C LYS A 9 -22.45 -8.56 9.19
N MET A 10 -22.39 -7.38 8.57
CA MET A 10 -22.24 -7.21 7.12
C MET A 10 -20.94 -7.80 6.56
N TYR A 11 -19.86 -7.88 7.36
CA TYR A 11 -18.55 -8.37 6.89
C TYR A 11 -18.24 -9.81 7.29
N ILE A 12 -19.21 -10.51 7.90
CA ILE A 12 -19.04 -11.89 8.39
C ILE A 12 -20.16 -12.83 7.92
N GLY A 13 -20.86 -12.44 6.84
CA GLY A 13 -21.92 -13.23 6.23
C GLY A 13 -23.18 -13.39 7.10
N LYS A 14 -23.45 -12.44 8.00
CA LYS A 14 -24.57 -12.50 8.95
C LYS A 14 -25.61 -11.39 8.80
N ASP A 15 -25.40 -10.44 7.90
CA ASP A 15 -26.40 -9.42 7.58
C ASP A 15 -27.26 -9.85 6.39
N LYS A 16 -28.57 -10.00 6.62
CA LYS A 16 -29.57 -10.36 5.59
C LYS A 16 -30.39 -9.16 5.11
N GLY A 17 -30.15 -7.97 5.66
CA GLY A 17 -30.92 -6.75 5.38
C GLY A 17 -30.28 -5.83 4.34
N LEU A 18 -29.14 -6.23 3.75
CA LEU A 18 -28.42 -5.45 2.75
C LEU A 18 -29.06 -5.57 1.37
N ASP A 19 -29.22 -4.45 0.68
CA ASP A 19 -29.65 -4.41 -0.71
C ASP A 19 -28.64 -5.11 -1.63
N ARG A 20 -27.35 -4.98 -1.31
CA ARG A 20 -26.23 -5.65 -2.00
C ARG A 20 -25.26 -6.26 -0.97
N PRO A 21 -25.44 -7.54 -0.60
CA PRO A 21 -24.61 -8.19 0.40
C PRO A 21 -23.13 -8.26 0.03
N VAL A 22 -22.26 -8.13 1.03
CA VAL A 22 -20.82 -8.40 0.89
C VAL A 22 -20.59 -9.91 0.88
N GLU A 23 -20.07 -10.44 -0.23
CA GLU A 23 -19.76 -11.86 -0.38
C GLU A 23 -18.38 -12.19 0.22
N THR A 24 -18.32 -12.39 1.53
CA THR A 24 -17.07 -12.79 2.20
C THR A 24 -16.69 -14.23 1.89
N ARG A 25 -15.45 -14.43 1.40
CA ARG A 25 -14.89 -15.75 1.09
C ARG A 25 -14.93 -16.68 2.30
N ALA A 26 -15.25 -17.95 2.06
CA ALA A 26 -15.32 -18.97 3.12
C ALA A 26 -14.05 -19.06 3.97
N SER A 27 -12.85 -19.06 3.36
CA SER A 27 -11.59 -19.12 4.10
C SER A 27 -11.27 -17.83 4.88
N VAL A 28 -11.76 -16.67 4.44
CA VAL A 28 -11.74 -15.43 5.25
C VAL A 28 -12.65 -15.58 6.47
N LEU A 29 -13.84 -16.15 6.32
CA LEU A 29 -14.76 -16.42 7.43
C LEU A 29 -14.17 -17.41 8.44
N GLU A 30 -13.45 -18.44 8.00
CA GLU A 30 -12.74 -19.34 8.92
C GLU A 30 -11.66 -18.63 9.73
N LEU A 31 -10.85 -17.78 9.07
CA LEU A 31 -9.85 -16.95 9.75
C LEU A 31 -10.49 -15.97 10.72
N TRP A 32 -11.62 -15.34 10.35
CA TRP A 32 -12.40 -14.51 11.26
C TRP A 32 -12.85 -15.30 12.50
N ARG A 33 -13.41 -16.50 12.33
CA ARG A 33 -13.84 -17.33 13.47
C ARG A 33 -12.67 -17.70 14.37
N GLN A 34 -11.47 -17.91 13.81
CA GLN A 34 -10.25 -18.10 14.60
C GLN A 34 -9.86 -16.83 15.36
N ALA A 35 -9.83 -15.68 14.69
CA ALA A 35 -9.50 -14.40 15.31
C ALA A 35 -10.46 -14.03 16.45
N ALA A 36 -11.76 -14.29 16.27
CA ALA A 36 -12.76 -14.08 17.32
C ALA A 36 -12.49 -14.93 18.57
N ARG A 37 -12.11 -16.20 18.38
CA ARG A 37 -11.69 -17.08 19.50
C ARG A 37 -10.42 -16.59 20.17
N ASP A 38 -9.45 -16.12 19.40
CA ASP A 38 -8.19 -15.57 19.94
C ASP A 38 -8.45 -14.32 20.79
N LEU A 39 -9.28 -13.39 20.30
CA LEU A 39 -9.71 -12.21 21.06
C LEU A 39 -10.42 -12.59 22.36
N GLN A 40 -11.31 -13.59 22.32
CA GLN A 40 -11.99 -14.10 23.50
C GLN A 40 -11.02 -14.74 24.50
N ALA A 41 -10.02 -15.49 24.03
CA ALA A 41 -8.97 -16.09 24.87
C ALA A 41 -8.09 -15.03 25.55
N LEU A 42 -7.88 -13.87 24.91
CA LEU A 42 -7.23 -12.68 25.51
C LEU A 42 -8.14 -11.90 26.48
N GLY A 43 -9.34 -12.41 26.72
CA GLY A 43 -10.33 -11.87 27.65
C GLY A 43 -11.09 -10.67 27.09
N ALA A 44 -11.23 -10.54 25.78
CA ALA A 44 -12.19 -9.62 25.17
C ALA A 44 -13.56 -10.29 24.99
N GLN A 45 -14.61 -9.48 24.96
CA GLN A 45 -15.93 -9.89 24.50
C GLN A 45 -16.06 -9.46 23.04
N VAL A 46 -16.45 -10.39 22.16
CA VAL A 46 -16.77 -10.08 20.76
C VAL A 46 -18.28 -10.15 20.59
N VAL A 47 -18.89 -9.08 20.08
CA VAL A 47 -20.34 -9.00 19.88
C VAL A 47 -20.68 -8.61 18.45
N GLU A 48 -21.64 -9.32 17.88
CA GLU A 48 -22.18 -9.02 16.56
C GLU A 48 -23.06 -7.78 16.62
N VAL A 49 -22.84 -6.84 15.71
CA VAL A 49 -23.51 -5.54 15.71
C VAL A 49 -23.92 -5.13 14.29
N ASP A 50 -24.89 -4.23 14.22
CA ASP A 50 -25.11 -3.42 13.00
C ASP A 50 -24.00 -2.38 12.87
N PHE A 51 -23.94 -1.68 11.74
CA PHE A 51 -22.86 -0.71 11.51
C PHE A 51 -23.35 0.57 10.83
N PRO A 52 -24.04 1.44 11.58
CA PRO A 52 -24.79 2.57 11.02
C PRO A 52 -23.93 3.56 10.25
N VAL A 53 -22.65 3.73 10.63
CA VAL A 53 -21.73 4.59 9.90
C VAL A 53 -21.54 4.19 8.43
N VAL A 54 -21.54 2.89 8.12
CA VAL A 54 -21.49 2.41 6.74
C VAL A 54 -22.88 2.44 6.11
N SER A 55 -23.89 1.93 6.83
CA SER A 55 -25.24 1.82 6.28
C SER A 55 -25.85 3.17 5.92
N ASN A 56 -25.66 4.19 6.75
CA ASN A 56 -26.10 5.55 6.48
C ASN A 56 -25.29 6.20 5.36
N TYR A 57 -23.98 5.97 5.32
CA TYR A 57 -23.11 6.54 4.28
C TYR A 57 -23.46 5.99 2.89
N GLU A 58 -23.70 4.68 2.78
CA GLU A 58 -23.90 3.98 1.51
C GLU A 58 -25.37 3.83 1.08
N HIS A 59 -26.32 4.20 1.96
CA HIS A 59 -27.75 3.88 1.76
C HIS A 59 -27.99 2.40 1.47
N ASP A 60 -27.36 1.52 2.25
CA ASP A 60 -27.30 0.08 1.95
C ASP A 60 -28.59 -0.71 2.25
N ARG A 61 -29.60 -0.06 2.83
CA ARG A 61 -30.85 -0.66 3.32
C ARG A 61 -31.98 0.35 3.47
N GLN A 62 -33.21 -0.15 3.51
CA GLN A 62 -34.39 0.68 3.79
C GLN A 62 -34.27 1.45 5.12
N GLY A 63 -34.49 2.76 5.06
CA GLY A 63 -34.49 3.64 6.23
C GLY A 63 -33.13 4.23 6.59
N ALA A 64 -32.02 3.78 5.97
CA ALA A 64 -30.74 4.46 6.05
C ALA A 64 -30.87 5.89 5.48
N ARG A 65 -30.22 6.86 6.13
CA ARG A 65 -30.19 8.26 5.67
C ARG A 65 -28.77 8.79 5.77
N SER A 66 -28.21 9.28 4.67
CA SER A 66 -26.86 9.82 4.65
C SER A 66 -26.72 11.12 5.43
N MET A 67 -25.48 11.57 5.55
CA MET A 67 -25.16 12.90 6.07
C MET A 67 -25.82 14.03 5.26
N VAL A 68 -26.03 13.84 3.96
CA VAL A 68 -26.73 14.82 3.10
C VAL A 68 -28.25 14.79 3.37
N ASP A 69 -28.90 13.62 3.42
CA ASP A 69 -30.35 13.53 3.70
C ASP A 69 -30.74 14.07 5.08
N ARG A 70 -29.78 14.05 6.00
CA ARG A 70 -29.93 14.57 7.37
C ARG A 70 -29.54 16.05 7.49
N GLY A 71 -29.07 16.67 6.41
CA GLY A 71 -28.64 18.07 6.38
C GLY A 71 -27.38 18.35 7.21
N LEU A 72 -26.56 17.32 7.48
CA LEU A 72 -25.28 17.50 8.16
C LEU A 72 -24.21 18.03 7.21
N VAL A 73 -24.24 17.58 5.97
CA VAL A 73 -23.31 17.99 4.90
C VAL A 73 -24.13 18.60 3.75
N PRO A 74 -23.75 19.76 3.20
CA PRO A 74 -24.41 20.35 2.03
C PRO A 74 -24.37 19.42 0.82
N LEU A 75 -25.42 19.43 -0.01
CA LEU A 75 -25.50 18.58 -1.21
C LEU A 75 -24.34 18.86 -2.18
N GLU A 76 -23.98 20.14 -2.32
CA GLU A 76 -22.94 20.61 -3.23
C GLU A 76 -21.53 20.25 -2.74
N PHE A 77 -21.34 19.89 -1.46
CA PHE A 77 -20.03 19.64 -0.89
C PHE A 77 -19.26 18.55 -1.64
N ALA A 78 -19.91 17.45 -2.01
CA ALA A 78 -19.24 16.35 -2.72
C ALA A 78 -18.67 16.79 -4.08
N GLU A 79 -19.36 17.68 -4.80
CA GLU A 79 -18.85 18.23 -6.06
C GLU A 79 -17.67 19.18 -5.81
N ARG A 80 -17.72 19.99 -4.75
CA ARG A 80 -16.63 20.91 -4.37
C ARG A 80 -15.40 20.17 -3.88
N GLU A 81 -15.58 19.10 -3.12
CA GLU A 81 -14.51 18.23 -2.62
C GLU A 81 -13.80 17.52 -3.78
N ILE A 82 -14.56 16.90 -4.69
CA ILE A 82 -13.96 16.13 -5.77
C ILE A 82 -13.31 17.02 -6.83
N TRP A 83 -13.89 18.18 -7.18
CA TRP A 83 -13.33 19.05 -8.22
C TRP A 83 -12.46 20.16 -7.65
N ASP A 84 -13.08 21.14 -7.00
CA ASP A 84 -12.44 22.41 -6.69
C ASP A 84 -11.31 22.23 -5.66
N LEU A 85 -11.56 21.46 -4.60
CA LEU A 85 -10.57 21.18 -3.56
C LEU A 85 -9.42 20.31 -4.07
N SER A 86 -9.70 19.29 -4.88
CA SER A 86 -8.66 18.44 -5.48
C SER A 86 -7.77 19.23 -6.44
N ILE A 87 -8.36 20.08 -7.29
CA ILE A 87 -7.62 20.96 -8.21
C ILE A 87 -6.73 21.93 -7.42
N TRP A 88 -7.28 22.58 -6.39
CA TRP A 88 -6.51 23.46 -5.51
C TRP A 88 -5.34 22.70 -4.87
N SER A 89 -5.57 21.51 -4.31
CA SER A 89 -4.54 20.74 -3.62
C SER A 89 -3.40 20.31 -4.54
N TRP A 90 -3.70 19.92 -5.78
CA TRP A 90 -2.68 19.48 -6.75
C TRP A 90 -1.85 20.67 -7.25
N ASP A 91 -2.50 21.80 -7.53
CA ASP A 91 -1.82 23.03 -7.95
C ASP A 91 -0.91 23.58 -6.84
N ASP A 92 -1.41 23.65 -5.59
CA ASP A 92 -0.65 24.09 -4.43
C ASP A 92 0.56 23.18 -4.17
N PHE A 93 0.39 21.86 -4.28
CA PHE A 93 1.49 20.89 -4.14
C PHE A 93 2.59 21.11 -5.18
N LEU A 94 2.25 21.27 -6.46
CA LEU A 94 3.23 21.48 -7.53
C LEU A 94 3.99 22.80 -7.35
N ARG A 95 3.27 23.87 -6.96
CA ARG A 95 3.89 25.17 -6.66
C ARG A 95 4.82 25.09 -5.46
N ALA A 96 4.43 24.38 -4.40
CA ALA A 96 5.26 24.17 -3.22
C ALA A 96 6.53 23.36 -3.53
N ASN A 97 6.45 22.39 -4.44
CA ASN A 97 7.60 21.62 -4.92
C ASN A 97 8.57 22.46 -5.76
N ALA A 98 8.07 23.50 -6.45
CA ALA A 98 8.86 24.49 -7.19
C ALA A 98 9.80 23.89 -8.26
N ASP A 99 9.39 22.80 -8.92
CA ASP A 99 10.09 22.28 -10.09
C ASP A 99 9.87 23.23 -11.29
N PRO A 100 10.93 23.83 -11.86
CA PRO A 100 10.77 24.75 -13.00
C PRO A 100 10.20 24.08 -14.26
N ALA A 101 10.28 22.75 -14.39
CA ALA A 101 9.72 22.04 -15.54
C ALA A 101 8.20 21.83 -15.44
N ILE A 102 7.65 21.73 -14.22
CA ILE A 102 6.22 21.55 -13.95
C ILE A 102 5.85 22.47 -12.78
N PRO A 103 5.75 23.80 -13.04
CA PRO A 103 5.61 24.79 -11.97
C PRO A 103 4.21 24.79 -11.33
N ASP A 104 3.20 24.26 -12.02
CA ASP A 104 1.81 24.23 -11.58
C ASP A 104 0.95 23.23 -12.36
N LEU A 105 -0.31 23.06 -11.94
CA LEU A 105 -1.21 22.06 -12.54
C LEU A 105 -1.60 22.41 -13.97
N ALA A 106 -1.73 23.71 -14.29
CA ALA A 106 -2.06 24.17 -15.64
C ALA A 106 -0.98 23.81 -16.68
N SER A 107 0.26 23.59 -16.22
CA SER A 107 1.41 23.21 -17.05
C SER A 107 1.51 21.70 -17.33
N VAL A 108 0.69 20.87 -16.68
CA VAL A 108 0.73 19.41 -16.81
C VAL A 108 0.08 18.94 -18.13
N ASP A 109 0.64 17.90 -18.75
CA ASP A 109 -0.02 17.19 -19.86
C ASP A 109 -1.14 16.28 -19.31
N GLY A 110 -2.37 16.79 -19.30
CA GLY A 110 -3.53 16.14 -18.68
C GLY A 110 -3.78 14.71 -19.18
N ALA A 111 -3.53 14.43 -20.46
CA ALA A 111 -3.74 13.11 -21.06
C ALA A 111 -2.79 12.03 -20.50
N LYS A 112 -1.69 12.45 -19.87
CA LYS A 112 -0.70 11.55 -19.25
C LYS A 112 -0.92 11.34 -17.75
N ILE A 113 -1.91 12.00 -17.13
CA ILE A 113 -2.18 11.85 -15.69
C ILE A 113 -2.64 10.43 -15.37
N PHE A 114 -3.64 9.93 -16.09
CA PHE A 114 -4.16 8.57 -15.88
C PHE A 114 -4.66 7.94 -17.20
N PRO A 115 -3.77 7.63 -18.14
CA PRO A 115 -4.16 7.02 -19.41
C PRO A 115 -4.60 5.56 -19.21
N GLN A 116 -5.66 5.14 -19.91
CA GLN A 116 -6.08 3.74 -19.95
C GLN A 116 -4.96 2.87 -20.53
N PRO A 117 -4.48 1.85 -19.81
CA PRO A 117 -3.51 0.90 -20.34
C PRO A 117 -4.08 0.14 -21.55
N PRO A 118 -3.39 0.10 -22.70
CA PRO A 118 -3.88 -0.60 -23.89
C PRO A 118 -4.17 -2.08 -23.60
N GLY A 119 -5.32 -2.56 -24.07
CA GLY A 119 -5.71 -3.98 -23.93
C GLY A 119 -6.37 -4.34 -22.60
N THR A 120 -6.46 -3.41 -21.64
CA THR A 120 -7.17 -3.63 -20.37
C THR A 120 -8.67 -3.32 -20.48
N LEU A 121 -9.46 -3.98 -19.64
CA LEU A 121 -10.87 -3.68 -19.40
C LEU A 121 -11.02 -2.30 -18.79
N ARG A 122 -12.15 -1.65 -19.07
CA ARG A 122 -12.47 -0.34 -18.47
C ARG A 122 -12.81 -0.48 -17.00
N ASP A 123 -12.44 0.54 -16.25
CA ASP A 123 -12.85 0.69 -14.85
C ASP A 123 -14.38 0.79 -14.73
N ARG A 124 -14.91 0.40 -13.56
CA ARG A 124 -16.36 0.28 -13.31
C ARG A 124 -16.82 1.24 -12.21
N TYR A 125 -16.34 2.47 -12.24
CA TYR A 125 -16.75 3.52 -11.28
C TYR A 125 -18.22 3.97 -11.47
N GLY A 126 -18.87 3.60 -12.57
CA GLY A 126 -20.26 3.95 -12.83
C GLY A 126 -20.44 5.45 -12.98
N GLU A 127 -21.35 6.05 -12.21
CA GLU A 127 -21.60 7.50 -12.21
C GLU A 127 -20.45 8.32 -11.59
N ALA A 128 -19.52 7.67 -10.90
CA ALA A 128 -18.31 8.30 -10.33
C ALA A 128 -17.13 8.33 -11.31
N ASP A 129 -17.31 7.86 -12.56
CA ASP A 129 -16.26 7.91 -13.58
C ASP A 129 -16.05 9.35 -14.06
N PHE A 130 -14.82 9.86 -13.94
CA PHE A 130 -14.45 11.16 -14.49
C PHE A 130 -12.99 11.21 -14.93
N ASP A 131 -12.72 12.01 -15.96
CA ASP A 131 -11.40 12.17 -16.54
C ASP A 131 -10.58 13.22 -15.78
N LEU A 132 -9.47 12.78 -15.18
CA LEU A 132 -8.52 13.64 -14.45
C LEU A 132 -7.86 14.69 -15.34
N ALA A 133 -7.80 14.51 -16.66
CA ALA A 133 -7.32 15.55 -17.58
C ALA A 133 -8.17 16.83 -17.48
N ARG A 134 -9.43 16.72 -17.05
CA ARG A 134 -10.32 17.87 -16.82
C ARG A 134 -9.87 18.74 -15.65
N TYR A 135 -9.08 18.23 -14.71
CA TYR A 135 -8.48 19.07 -13.66
C TYR A 135 -7.52 20.09 -14.26
N VAL A 136 -6.69 19.68 -15.22
CA VAL A 136 -5.78 20.58 -15.93
C VAL A 136 -6.56 21.62 -16.72
N GLU A 137 -7.61 21.22 -17.44
CA GLU A 137 -8.44 22.15 -18.22
C GLU A 137 -9.15 23.19 -17.34
N ARG A 138 -9.59 22.82 -16.14
CA ARG A 138 -10.14 23.77 -15.16
C ARG A 138 -9.05 24.64 -14.53
N ALA A 139 -7.90 24.08 -14.19
CA ALA A 139 -6.78 24.83 -13.63
C ALA A 139 -6.27 25.93 -14.58
N LYS A 140 -6.29 25.69 -15.90
CA LYS A 140 -6.01 26.70 -16.94
C LYS A 140 -6.99 27.89 -16.91
N GLN A 141 -8.20 27.70 -16.40
CA GLN A 141 -9.20 28.77 -16.23
C GLN A 141 -9.03 29.52 -14.91
N GLY A 142 -8.19 29.01 -14.01
CA GLY A 142 -7.94 29.55 -12.68
C GLY A 142 -8.19 28.50 -11.60
N VAL A 143 -7.44 28.61 -10.53
CA VAL A 143 -7.57 27.78 -9.33
C VAL A 143 -8.08 28.68 -8.20
N ALA A 144 -9.22 28.32 -7.61
CA ALA A 144 -9.77 29.05 -6.48
C ALA A 144 -8.85 28.93 -5.26
N ARG A 145 -8.79 29.97 -4.41
CA ARG A 145 -8.14 29.87 -3.10
C ARG A 145 -8.96 28.93 -2.21
N LEU A 146 -8.31 28.19 -1.32
CA LEU A 146 -8.96 27.23 -0.43
C LEU A 146 -10.15 27.85 0.32
N GLU A 147 -9.97 29.05 0.87
CA GLU A 147 -10.99 29.77 1.64
C GLU A 147 -12.19 30.24 0.81
N ASP A 148 -12.04 30.33 -0.52
CA ASP A 148 -13.09 30.79 -1.43
C ASP A 148 -13.90 29.62 -2.00
N ILE A 149 -13.50 28.36 -1.76
CA ILE A 149 -14.22 27.19 -2.25
C ILE A 149 -15.53 27.05 -1.45
N PRO A 150 -16.71 27.14 -2.10
CA PRO A 150 -17.98 27.08 -1.40
C PRO A 150 -18.15 25.78 -0.62
N THR A 151 -18.90 25.83 0.48
CA THR A 151 -19.34 24.66 1.28
C THR A 151 -18.23 23.84 1.96
N ILE A 152 -16.94 24.11 1.75
CA ILE A 152 -15.85 23.34 2.37
C ILE A 152 -15.92 23.40 3.90
N GLU A 153 -16.06 24.60 4.48
CA GLU A 153 -16.13 24.74 5.95
C GLU A 153 -17.34 23.97 6.54
N GLU A 154 -18.51 24.10 5.92
CA GLU A 154 -19.74 23.43 6.36
C GLU A 154 -19.63 21.91 6.20
N GLY A 155 -19.08 21.44 5.07
CA GLY A 155 -18.85 20.03 4.81
C GLY A 155 -17.91 19.41 5.82
N LEU A 156 -16.76 20.04 6.12
CA LEU A 156 -15.83 19.55 7.14
C LEU A 156 -16.52 19.41 8.51
N LYS A 157 -17.29 20.41 8.96
CA LYS A 157 -18.08 20.32 10.20
C LYS A 157 -19.12 19.19 10.14
N GLY A 158 -19.73 18.98 8.98
CA GLY A 158 -20.69 17.92 8.71
C GLY A 158 -20.10 16.52 8.78
N LEU A 159 -18.89 16.33 8.25
CA LEU A 159 -18.14 15.06 8.33
C LEU A 159 -17.78 14.72 9.77
N GLU A 160 -17.28 15.70 10.54
CA GLU A 160 -16.99 15.54 11.97
C GLU A 160 -18.26 15.18 12.76
N ALA A 161 -19.38 15.87 12.50
CA ALA A 161 -20.66 15.58 13.11
C ALA A 161 -21.18 14.18 12.76
N THR A 162 -20.98 13.75 11.51
CA THR A 162 -21.36 12.42 11.02
C THR A 162 -20.55 11.33 11.72
N ARG A 163 -19.22 11.49 11.83
CA ARG A 163 -18.37 10.56 12.61
C ARG A 163 -18.84 10.46 14.05
N ARG A 164 -19.07 11.60 14.70
CA ARG A 164 -19.51 11.64 16.11
C ARG A 164 -20.80 10.84 16.30
N ILE A 165 -21.83 11.14 15.51
CA ILE A 165 -23.17 10.54 15.67
C ILE A 165 -23.16 9.06 15.29
N ASP A 166 -22.66 8.71 14.10
CA ASP A 166 -22.85 7.38 13.55
C ASP A 166 -21.81 6.36 14.02
N PHE A 167 -20.71 6.84 14.61
CA PHE A 167 -19.64 5.97 15.08
C PHE A 167 -19.35 6.17 16.57
N GLU A 168 -19.01 7.37 17.03
CA GLU A 168 -18.52 7.57 18.41
C GLU A 168 -19.62 7.45 19.48
N ASP A 169 -20.73 8.17 19.30
CA ASP A 169 -21.91 8.11 20.17
C ASP A 169 -22.54 6.70 20.11
N TRP A 170 -22.51 6.08 18.93
CA TRP A 170 -22.97 4.70 18.74
C TRP A 170 -22.09 3.69 19.49
N LEU A 171 -20.76 3.83 19.46
CA LEU A 171 -19.84 3.01 20.25
C LEU A 171 -20.18 3.14 21.75
N ASP A 172 -20.39 4.36 22.23
CA ASP A 172 -20.73 4.62 23.64
C ASP A 172 -22.07 4.01 24.04
N ALA A 173 -23.12 4.21 23.23
CA ALA A 173 -24.44 3.65 23.47
C ALA A 173 -24.42 2.11 23.56
N ASN A 174 -23.55 1.46 22.78
CA ASN A 174 -23.39 0.01 22.75
C ASN A 174 -22.27 -0.51 23.69
N ARG A 175 -21.62 0.40 24.42
CA ARG A 175 -20.48 0.14 25.33
C ARG A 175 -19.33 -0.60 24.64
N LEU A 176 -19.03 -0.24 23.40
CA LEU A 176 -17.98 -0.84 22.59
C LEU A 176 -16.67 -0.05 22.75
N ASP A 177 -15.56 -0.74 22.97
CA ASP A 177 -14.22 -0.13 22.98
C ASP A 177 -13.69 0.12 21.57
N ALA A 178 -14.06 -0.73 20.61
CA ALA A 178 -13.67 -0.65 19.20
C ALA A 178 -14.54 -1.57 18.34
N VAL A 179 -14.45 -1.38 17.02
CA VAL A 179 -14.96 -2.31 16.01
C VAL A 179 -13.81 -3.17 15.49
N VAL A 180 -14.04 -4.45 15.26
CA VAL A 180 -13.10 -5.38 14.62
C VAL A 180 -13.76 -6.08 13.43
N LEU A 181 -13.04 -6.21 12.32
CA LEU A 181 -13.56 -6.80 11.09
C LEU A 181 -12.44 -7.35 10.20
N PRO A 182 -12.70 -8.38 9.36
CA PRO A 182 -11.80 -8.71 8.26
C PRO A 182 -11.54 -7.47 7.40
N ALA A 183 -10.29 -7.22 7.03
CA ALA A 183 -9.91 -6.03 6.25
C ALA A 183 -10.54 -6.03 4.85
N VAL A 184 -10.67 -7.20 4.24
CA VAL A 184 -11.29 -7.44 2.93
C VAL A 184 -12.19 -8.66 3.00
N ALA A 185 -13.13 -8.77 2.06
CA ALA A 185 -14.03 -9.89 1.89
C ALA A 185 -13.41 -11.03 1.06
N ASP A 186 -12.61 -10.68 0.04
CA ASP A 186 -11.84 -11.60 -0.81
C ASP A 186 -10.64 -10.84 -1.46
N VAL A 187 -9.90 -11.50 -2.35
CA VAL A 187 -8.83 -10.92 -3.18
C VAL A 187 -9.14 -11.15 -4.66
N GLY A 188 -8.98 -10.10 -5.47
CA GLY A 188 -9.17 -10.18 -6.92
C GLY A 188 -8.08 -11.05 -7.58
N PRO A 189 -8.43 -11.87 -8.60
CA PRO A 189 -7.41 -12.58 -9.38
C PRO A 189 -6.48 -11.60 -10.12
N ALA A 190 -5.25 -12.01 -10.35
CA ALA A 190 -4.20 -11.15 -10.91
C ALA A 190 -4.44 -10.72 -12.37
N ASP A 191 -5.32 -11.42 -13.10
CA ASP A 191 -5.68 -11.13 -14.50
C ASP A 191 -6.99 -10.32 -14.63
N ALA A 192 -7.48 -9.73 -13.54
CA ALA A 192 -8.74 -8.98 -13.50
C ALA A 192 -8.78 -7.74 -14.39
N ASP A 193 -7.62 -7.25 -14.83
CA ASP A 193 -7.48 -6.14 -15.77
C ASP A 193 -7.77 -6.56 -17.23
N VAL A 194 -7.69 -7.84 -17.57
CA VAL A 194 -7.91 -8.33 -18.95
C VAL A 194 -8.96 -9.43 -19.05
N ASN A 195 -9.33 -10.05 -17.94
CA ASN A 195 -10.29 -11.16 -17.88
C ASN A 195 -11.60 -10.73 -17.22
N GLU A 196 -12.68 -10.74 -18.00
CA GLU A 196 -14.03 -10.36 -17.56
C GLU A 196 -14.54 -11.15 -16.34
N ALA A 197 -14.22 -12.44 -16.24
CA ALA A 197 -14.65 -13.25 -15.10
C ALA A 197 -13.92 -12.85 -13.82
N SER A 198 -12.61 -12.61 -13.91
CA SER A 198 -11.79 -12.13 -12.81
C SER A 198 -12.15 -10.70 -12.40
N ALA A 199 -12.41 -9.82 -13.37
CA ALA A 199 -12.90 -8.47 -13.14
C ALA A 199 -14.20 -8.46 -12.32
N ARG A 200 -15.16 -9.34 -12.65
CA ARG A 200 -16.40 -9.47 -11.87
C ARG A 200 -16.20 -9.90 -10.42
N LEU A 201 -15.08 -10.55 -10.09
CA LEU A 201 -14.73 -10.89 -8.70
C LEU A 201 -14.02 -9.72 -8.01
N ALA A 202 -13.06 -9.10 -8.70
CA ALA A 202 -12.29 -7.96 -8.20
C ALA A 202 -13.16 -6.74 -7.91
N TRP A 203 -14.18 -6.47 -8.73
CA TRP A 203 -15.10 -5.32 -8.59
C TRP A 203 -16.27 -5.54 -7.59
N ARG A 204 -16.26 -6.61 -6.78
CA ARG A 204 -17.31 -6.83 -5.77
C ARG A 204 -17.10 -5.95 -4.55
N ASN A 205 -18.21 -5.56 -3.90
CA ASN A 205 -18.14 -4.85 -2.62
C ASN A 205 -17.39 -5.70 -1.58
N GLY A 206 -16.49 -5.07 -0.83
CA GLY A 206 -15.56 -5.73 0.10
C GLY A 206 -14.30 -6.34 -0.55
N THR A 207 -14.22 -6.42 -1.89
CA THR A 207 -13.02 -6.88 -2.62
C THR A 207 -12.36 -5.74 -3.40
N TRP A 208 -13.15 -4.92 -4.11
CA TRP A 208 -12.65 -3.81 -4.93
C TRP A 208 -11.97 -2.72 -4.09
N VAL A 209 -12.50 -2.54 -2.89
CA VAL A 209 -12.06 -1.66 -1.83
C VAL A 209 -12.22 -2.45 -0.53
N ALA A 210 -11.33 -2.19 0.43
CA ALA A 210 -11.41 -2.78 1.76
C ALA A 210 -12.78 -2.55 2.41
N ASN A 211 -13.18 -3.46 3.29
CA ASN A 211 -14.45 -3.39 4.01
C ASN A 211 -14.60 -2.03 4.69
N GLY A 212 -15.69 -1.32 4.39
CA GLY A 212 -16.01 0.04 4.86
C GLY A 212 -15.80 1.13 3.81
N ASN A 213 -15.32 0.78 2.61
CA ASN A 213 -15.25 1.66 1.45
C ASN A 213 -14.59 3.01 1.81
N LEU A 214 -15.31 4.13 1.60
CA LEU A 214 -14.79 5.48 1.82
C LEU A 214 -14.87 5.95 3.28
N VAL A 215 -15.69 5.28 4.11
CA VAL A 215 -16.13 5.77 5.43
C VAL A 215 -14.95 6.07 6.35
N TRP A 216 -13.96 5.17 6.40
CA TRP A 216 -12.85 5.32 7.32
C TRP A 216 -12.02 6.58 7.08
N ARG A 217 -11.85 6.95 5.81
CA ARG A 217 -11.00 8.06 5.40
C ARG A 217 -11.78 9.35 5.36
N HIS A 218 -12.96 9.33 4.73
CA HIS A 218 -13.80 10.50 4.61
C HIS A 218 -14.25 11.04 5.97
N LEU A 219 -14.51 10.17 6.95
CA LEU A 219 -14.93 10.57 8.30
C LEU A 219 -13.76 10.68 9.30
N GLY A 220 -12.52 10.42 8.91
CA GLY A 220 -11.37 10.50 9.83
C GLY A 220 -11.40 9.49 10.98
N ILE A 221 -11.89 8.26 10.74
CA ILE A 221 -11.94 7.20 11.74
C ILE A 221 -10.57 6.49 11.78
N PRO A 222 -9.85 6.47 12.91
CA PRO A 222 -8.56 5.78 13.00
C PRO A 222 -8.74 4.26 12.93
N THR A 223 -7.85 3.62 12.18
CA THR A 223 -7.85 2.18 11.96
C THR A 223 -6.44 1.59 12.10
N VAL A 224 -6.31 0.46 12.79
CA VAL A 224 -5.06 -0.33 12.84
C VAL A 224 -5.34 -1.73 12.32
N THR A 225 -4.59 -2.19 11.33
CA THR A 225 -4.76 -3.52 10.73
C THR A 225 -3.55 -4.39 11.04
N VAL A 226 -3.82 -5.61 11.55
CA VAL A 226 -2.81 -6.62 11.87
C VAL A 226 -3.11 -7.92 11.13
N PRO A 227 -2.14 -8.84 10.95
CA PRO A 227 -2.40 -10.10 10.26
C PRO A 227 -3.49 -10.93 10.96
N MET A 228 -4.56 -11.27 10.24
CA MET A 228 -5.58 -12.21 10.73
C MET A 228 -5.14 -13.66 10.46
N GLY A 229 -4.48 -13.88 9.32
CA GLY A 229 -3.88 -15.15 8.93
C GLY A 229 -3.78 -15.28 7.41
N THR A 230 -3.52 -16.50 6.96
CA THR A 230 -3.35 -16.85 5.54
C THR A 230 -4.45 -17.80 5.12
N MET A 231 -5.18 -17.47 4.05
CA MET A 231 -6.30 -18.25 3.54
C MET A 231 -5.82 -19.63 3.09
N ALA A 232 -6.38 -20.69 3.68
CA ALA A 232 -5.88 -22.06 3.50
C ALA A 232 -6.02 -22.61 2.07
N ASP A 233 -6.94 -22.04 1.29
CA ASP A 233 -7.28 -22.49 -0.06
C ASP A 233 -6.44 -21.83 -1.17
N ILE A 234 -6.02 -20.57 -0.98
CA ILE A 234 -5.25 -19.83 -2.01
C ILE A 234 -3.92 -19.25 -1.50
N GLY A 235 -3.58 -19.43 -0.22
CA GLY A 235 -2.29 -18.99 0.34
C GLY A 235 -2.12 -17.48 0.48
N MET A 236 -3.19 -16.69 0.29
CA MET A 236 -3.14 -15.23 0.38
C MET A 236 -3.45 -14.74 1.81
N PRO A 237 -2.68 -13.77 2.34
CA PRO A 237 -2.92 -13.22 3.67
C PRO A 237 -4.15 -12.31 3.70
N VAL A 238 -4.80 -12.21 4.86
CA VAL A 238 -5.89 -11.26 5.13
C VAL A 238 -5.66 -10.58 6.48
N GLY A 239 -5.95 -9.28 6.55
CA GLY A 239 -5.84 -8.48 7.77
C GLY A 239 -7.09 -8.53 8.65
N LEU A 240 -6.90 -8.25 9.94
CA LEU A 240 -7.94 -7.93 10.91
C LEU A 240 -7.79 -6.44 11.23
N THR A 241 -8.82 -5.65 10.91
CA THR A 241 -8.84 -4.21 11.14
C THR A 241 -9.53 -3.92 12.46
N PHE A 242 -8.91 -3.10 13.29
CA PHE A 242 -9.48 -2.48 14.47
C PHE A 242 -9.81 -1.03 14.12
N ALA A 243 -11.01 -0.56 14.41
CA ALA A 243 -11.43 0.84 14.25
C ALA A 243 -11.90 1.41 15.59
N GLY A 244 -11.45 2.62 15.93
CA GLY A 244 -11.73 3.27 17.22
C GLY A 244 -12.10 4.74 17.04
N LYS A 245 -12.50 5.40 18.13
CA LYS A 245 -12.87 6.83 18.11
C LYS A 245 -11.71 7.71 17.64
N ALA A 246 -12.01 8.87 17.06
CA ALA A 246 -10.96 9.82 16.69
C ALA A 246 -10.07 10.17 17.89
N TYR A 247 -8.76 10.29 17.61
CA TYR A 247 -7.71 10.57 18.61
C TYR A 247 -7.52 9.48 19.68
N GLY A 248 -8.19 8.33 19.56
CA GLY A 248 -8.04 7.15 20.41
C GLY A 248 -6.90 6.22 20.01
N ASP A 249 -5.96 6.69 19.17
CA ASP A 249 -4.97 5.89 18.45
C ASP A 249 -4.09 5.03 19.36
N VAL A 250 -3.66 5.55 20.52
CA VAL A 250 -2.84 4.79 21.47
C VAL A 250 -3.56 3.55 21.99
N ALA A 251 -4.84 3.68 22.33
CA ALA A 251 -5.63 2.54 22.79
C ALA A 251 -5.84 1.54 21.65
N LEU A 252 -6.07 2.02 20.44
CA LEU A 252 -6.26 1.20 19.24
C LEU A 252 -4.98 0.40 18.89
N LEU A 253 -3.82 1.06 18.86
CA LEU A 253 -2.51 0.45 18.67
C LEU A 253 -2.19 -0.58 19.76
N THR A 254 -2.55 -0.29 21.01
CA THR A 254 -2.34 -1.22 22.12
C THR A 254 -3.18 -2.49 21.93
N MET A 255 -4.46 -2.36 21.59
CA MET A 255 -5.33 -3.52 21.33
C MET A 255 -4.85 -4.37 20.16
N ALA A 256 -4.52 -3.74 19.04
CA ALA A 256 -4.03 -4.45 17.85
C ALA A 256 -2.66 -5.11 18.11
N GLY A 257 -1.75 -4.43 18.80
CA GLY A 257 -0.44 -4.95 19.18
C GLY A 257 -0.50 -6.11 20.18
N ASP A 258 -1.46 -6.08 21.13
CA ASP A 258 -1.70 -7.21 22.03
C ASP A 258 -2.18 -8.45 21.26
N TYR A 259 -3.10 -8.27 20.30
CA TYR A 259 -3.55 -9.35 19.43
C TYR A 259 -2.39 -9.91 18.59
N GLU A 260 -1.59 -9.07 17.95
CA GLU A 260 -0.48 -9.51 17.10
C GLU A 260 0.59 -10.24 17.90
N ARG A 261 1.00 -9.72 19.07
CA ARG A 261 2.00 -10.36 19.94
C ARG A 261 1.57 -11.74 20.41
N ALA A 262 0.28 -11.89 20.71
CA ALA A 262 -0.27 -13.15 21.20
C ALA A 262 -0.41 -14.21 20.09
N THR A 263 -0.78 -13.79 18.89
CA THR A 263 -1.20 -14.73 17.83
C THR A 263 -0.13 -14.98 16.76
N LYS A 264 0.73 -13.99 16.46
CA LYS A 264 1.84 -14.06 15.50
C LYS A 264 1.42 -14.68 14.15
N ARG A 265 0.28 -14.23 13.61
CA ARG A 265 -0.38 -14.83 12.43
C ARG A 265 0.34 -14.58 11.09
N ARG A 266 1.37 -13.73 11.07
CA ARG A 266 2.15 -13.46 9.85
C ARG A 266 2.92 -14.71 9.42
N THR A 267 2.83 -15.03 8.12
CA THR A 267 3.69 -16.03 7.45
C THR A 267 4.63 -15.34 6.48
N ALA A 268 5.87 -15.84 6.34
CA ALA A 268 6.81 -15.35 5.34
C ALA A 268 6.28 -15.66 3.92
N PRO A 269 6.29 -14.70 2.97
CA PRO A 269 5.88 -14.97 1.60
C PRO A 269 6.81 -16.01 0.93
N PRO A 270 6.28 -17.07 0.30
CA PRO A 270 7.11 -18.13 -0.26
C PRO A 270 7.89 -17.71 -1.51
N ARG A 271 7.48 -16.63 -2.18
CA ARG A 271 8.13 -16.12 -3.40
C ARG A 271 9.41 -15.33 -3.14
N THR A 272 9.68 -14.97 -1.89
CA THR A 272 10.84 -14.17 -1.48
C THR A 272 11.46 -14.77 -0.21
N PRO A 273 11.99 -16.01 -0.29
CA PRO A 273 12.70 -16.61 0.84
C PRO A 273 13.96 -15.80 1.18
N ALA A 274 14.47 -15.98 2.40
CA ALA A 274 15.77 -15.41 2.76
C ALA A 274 16.87 -15.95 1.83
N LEU A 275 17.73 -15.07 1.34
CA LEU A 275 18.92 -15.47 0.58
C LEU A 275 19.93 -16.12 1.53
N ALA A 276 20.57 -17.21 1.10
CA ALA A 276 21.51 -17.94 1.94
C ALA A 276 22.71 -17.08 2.43
N GLY A 277 23.05 -16.02 1.69
CA GLY A 277 24.16 -15.11 2.01
C GLY A 277 23.82 -13.90 2.89
N ASP A 278 22.53 -13.65 3.16
CA ASP A 278 22.02 -12.47 3.89
C ASP A 278 21.89 -12.76 5.39
N VAL A 279 23.02 -13.06 6.02
CA VAL A 279 23.10 -13.26 7.47
C VAL A 279 23.42 -11.93 8.15
N LEU A 280 22.39 -11.24 8.64
CA LEU A 280 22.57 -10.09 9.53
C LEU A 280 22.90 -10.61 10.94
N ALA A 281 24.16 -10.52 11.34
CA ALA A 281 24.56 -10.87 12.71
C ALA A 281 23.86 -9.90 13.70
N ALA A 282 22.97 -10.43 14.53
CA ALA A 282 22.34 -9.65 15.59
C ALA A 282 23.42 -9.19 16.59
N GLY A 283 23.67 -7.87 16.67
CA GLY A 283 24.44 -7.28 17.78
C GLY A 283 25.78 -6.61 17.46
N SER A 284 26.15 -6.33 16.21
CA SER A 284 27.31 -5.45 15.96
C SER A 284 26.92 -3.98 16.10
N GLY A 285 26.80 -3.51 17.34
CA GLY A 285 26.86 -2.08 17.64
C GLY A 285 28.25 -1.58 17.30
N ALA A 286 28.50 -1.24 16.03
CA ALA A 286 29.72 -0.59 15.61
C ALA A 286 29.72 0.83 16.17
N THR A 287 30.53 1.09 17.18
CA THR A 287 30.87 2.45 17.63
C THR A 287 31.74 3.09 16.55
N SER A 288 31.18 3.98 15.75
CA SER A 288 31.93 4.75 14.76
C SER A 288 32.79 5.82 15.44
N GLY A 289 34.11 5.75 15.24
CA GLY A 289 35.04 6.81 15.60
C GLY A 289 35.12 7.89 14.49
N PRO A 290 35.48 9.14 14.82
CA PRO A 290 35.62 10.19 13.81
C PRO A 290 36.92 9.98 13.02
N GLY A 291 36.79 9.37 11.84
CA GLY A 291 37.91 9.03 10.93
C GLY A 291 37.56 7.98 9.88
N ASP A 292 36.48 7.21 10.08
CA ASP A 292 36.06 6.13 9.20
C ASP A 292 34.99 6.56 8.19
N ALA A 293 35.42 7.00 7.00
CA ALA A 293 34.51 7.15 5.86
C ALA A 293 34.28 5.78 5.17
N PRO A 294 33.08 5.48 4.65
CA PRO A 294 32.82 4.25 3.87
C PRO A 294 33.60 4.26 2.55
N PHE A 295 33.97 3.07 2.02
CA PHE A 295 34.68 2.95 0.73
C PHE A 295 33.96 3.72 -0.38
N ALA A 296 34.70 4.46 -1.21
CA ALA A 296 34.18 4.92 -2.48
C ALA A 296 34.25 3.74 -3.46
N LEU A 297 33.10 3.40 -4.03
CA LEU A 297 32.93 2.27 -4.95
C LEU A 297 32.48 2.81 -6.32
N MET A 298 33.14 2.38 -7.38
CA MET A 298 32.66 2.58 -8.74
C MET A 298 32.31 1.22 -9.33
N LEU A 299 31.01 0.97 -9.51
CA LEU A 299 30.48 -0.26 -10.08
C LEU A 299 29.97 0.02 -11.50
N THR A 300 30.43 -0.77 -12.46
CA THR A 300 29.92 -0.77 -13.83
C THR A 300 29.56 -2.19 -14.26
N ALA A 301 28.58 -2.30 -15.14
CA ALA A 301 28.24 -3.56 -15.77
C ALA A 301 27.79 -3.36 -17.22
N GLU A 302 28.20 -4.27 -18.09
CA GLU A 302 27.86 -4.28 -19.51
C GLU A 302 27.16 -5.59 -19.87
N THR A 303 26.04 -5.49 -20.58
CA THR A 303 25.31 -6.63 -21.09
C THR A 303 25.62 -6.84 -22.57
N VAL A 304 25.97 -8.07 -22.93
CA VAL A 304 26.11 -8.52 -24.32
C VAL A 304 25.05 -9.58 -24.60
N HIS A 305 24.19 -9.31 -25.58
CA HIS A 305 23.13 -10.22 -25.99
C HIS A 305 23.68 -11.35 -26.87
N ALA A 306 23.38 -12.60 -26.52
CA ALA A 306 23.90 -13.78 -27.20
C ALA A 306 22.81 -14.88 -27.35
N GLY A 307 21.91 -14.68 -28.31
CA GLY A 307 20.85 -15.64 -28.62
C GLY A 307 19.86 -15.78 -27.46
N ASP A 308 19.79 -16.97 -26.86
CA ASP A 308 18.88 -17.27 -25.75
C ASP A 308 19.42 -16.86 -24.38
N THR A 309 20.64 -16.31 -24.33
CA THR A 309 21.30 -15.88 -23.10
C THR A 309 21.93 -14.50 -23.26
N ASP A 310 21.99 -13.78 -22.15
CA ASP A 310 22.70 -12.52 -22.05
C ASP A 310 23.88 -12.67 -21.10
N GLU A 311 25.02 -12.17 -21.53
CA GLU A 311 26.24 -12.13 -20.73
C GLU A 311 26.37 -10.78 -20.06
N ILE A 312 26.60 -10.76 -18.75
CA ILE A 312 26.86 -9.55 -17.99
C ILE A 312 28.30 -9.56 -17.50
N THR A 313 29.10 -8.60 -17.96
CA THR A 313 30.45 -8.35 -17.47
C THR A 313 30.41 -7.24 -16.43
N ILE A 314 31.08 -7.44 -15.30
CA ILE A 314 31.03 -6.56 -14.13
C ILE A 314 32.45 -6.10 -13.81
N ALA A 315 32.58 -4.81 -13.52
CA ALA A 315 33.79 -4.24 -12.95
C ALA A 315 33.44 -3.39 -11.72
N LEU A 316 34.11 -3.68 -10.61
CA LEU A 316 34.05 -2.90 -9.39
C LEU A 316 35.46 -2.37 -9.10
N GLU A 317 35.57 -1.05 -8.97
CA GLU A 317 36.78 -0.39 -8.52
C GLU A 317 36.57 0.16 -7.11
N ILE A 318 37.54 -0.15 -6.24
CA ILE A 318 37.61 0.35 -4.87
C ILE A 318 38.75 1.38 -4.83
N GLU A 319 38.50 2.57 -4.30
CA GLU A 319 39.49 3.65 -4.29
C GLU A 319 40.80 3.26 -3.57
N VAL A 320 41.96 3.54 -4.20
CA VAL A 320 43.30 3.17 -3.73
C VAL A 320 43.71 4.01 -2.51
N GLY A 321 44.25 3.37 -1.47
CA GLY A 321 44.76 4.03 -0.26
C GLY A 321 44.03 3.68 1.03
N ARG A 322 43.06 2.76 0.98
CA ARG A 322 42.40 2.18 2.15
C ARG A 322 42.88 0.75 2.41
N ALA A 323 42.67 0.24 3.62
CA ALA A 323 42.94 -1.16 3.96
C ALA A 323 42.22 -2.10 2.97
N GLU A 324 42.85 -3.23 2.64
CA GLU A 324 42.23 -4.25 1.80
C GLU A 324 40.88 -4.70 2.39
N PRO A 325 39.85 -4.88 1.56
CA PRO A 325 38.54 -5.28 2.04
C PRO A 325 38.61 -6.67 2.68
N GLU A 326 37.92 -6.85 3.81
CA GLU A 326 37.75 -8.16 4.46
C GLU A 326 36.87 -9.06 3.59
N ALA A 327 35.85 -8.48 2.93
CA ALA A 327 34.96 -9.19 2.05
C ALA A 327 34.44 -8.29 0.92
N VAL A 328 34.38 -8.85 -0.29
CA VAL A 328 33.70 -8.27 -1.45
C VAL A 328 32.67 -9.29 -1.93
N LYS A 329 31.39 -8.89 -1.96
CA LYS A 329 30.29 -9.70 -2.47
C LYS A 329 29.65 -8.97 -3.64
N VAL A 330 29.53 -9.63 -4.78
CA VAL A 330 28.82 -9.11 -5.95
C VAL A 330 27.71 -10.08 -6.32
N HIS A 331 26.54 -9.55 -6.63
CA HIS A 331 25.39 -10.33 -7.05
C HIS A 331 24.74 -9.75 -8.31
N VAL A 332 24.14 -10.61 -9.11
CA VAL A 332 23.23 -10.23 -10.20
C VAL A 332 21.88 -10.87 -9.94
N ASN A 333 20.83 -10.04 -9.81
CA ASN A 333 19.48 -10.48 -9.47
C ASN A 333 19.42 -11.37 -8.20
N GLY A 334 20.32 -11.10 -7.24
CA GLY A 334 20.45 -11.87 -5.99
C GLY A 334 21.38 -13.08 -6.07
N GLU A 335 21.78 -13.51 -7.26
CA GLU A 335 22.70 -14.64 -7.43
C GLU A 335 24.16 -14.20 -7.31
N PRO A 336 24.99 -14.88 -6.50
CA PRO A 336 26.38 -14.50 -6.30
C PRO A 336 27.22 -14.67 -7.57
N VAL A 337 28.07 -13.69 -7.84
CA VAL A 337 29.03 -13.73 -8.95
C VAL A 337 30.42 -14.03 -8.41
N ILE A 338 31.15 -14.93 -9.08
CA ILE A 338 32.56 -15.17 -8.79
C ILE A 338 33.35 -13.99 -9.32
N ILE A 339 34.09 -13.33 -8.42
CA ILE A 339 34.89 -12.15 -8.71
C ILE A 339 36.38 -12.50 -8.62
N GLN A 340 37.16 -12.00 -9.58
CA GLN A 340 38.62 -12.02 -9.58
C GLN A 340 39.14 -10.65 -9.15
N ALA A 341 40.09 -10.64 -8.22
CA ALA A 341 40.73 -9.42 -7.73
C ALA A 341 42.09 -9.22 -8.42
N ASP A 342 42.33 -8.01 -8.92
CA ASP A 342 43.63 -7.54 -9.40
C ASP A 342 43.87 -6.14 -8.79
N GLY A 343 44.63 -6.11 -7.68
CA GLY A 343 44.82 -4.92 -6.88
C GLY A 343 43.50 -4.37 -6.33
N ASN A 344 43.14 -3.17 -6.76
CA ASN A 344 41.91 -2.48 -6.33
C ASN A 344 40.71 -2.70 -7.26
N ARG A 345 40.89 -3.50 -8.31
CA ARG A 345 39.88 -3.79 -9.32
C ARG A 345 39.39 -5.22 -9.19
N TYR A 346 38.07 -5.37 -9.27
CA TYR A 346 37.34 -6.60 -9.05
C TYR A 346 36.47 -6.85 -10.27
N THR A 347 36.70 -7.94 -11.00
CA THR A 347 35.97 -8.24 -12.23
C THR A 347 35.27 -9.59 -12.14
N GLY A 348 34.12 -9.68 -12.78
CA GLY A 348 33.35 -10.91 -12.84
C GLY A 348 32.46 -10.96 -14.05
N ARG A 349 31.92 -12.15 -14.30
CA ARG A 349 30.99 -12.38 -15.39
C ARG A 349 29.93 -13.37 -14.95
N ILE A 350 28.71 -13.15 -15.39
CA ILE A 350 27.60 -14.09 -15.23
C ILE A 350 26.80 -14.15 -16.52
N VAL A 351 26.15 -15.29 -16.76
CA VAL A 351 25.23 -15.48 -17.88
C VAL A 351 23.82 -15.63 -17.31
N VAL A 352 22.88 -14.90 -17.87
CA VAL A 352 21.45 -14.97 -17.51
C VAL A 352 20.63 -15.35 -18.75
N PRO A 353 19.43 -15.94 -18.59
CA PRO A 353 18.52 -16.14 -19.72
C PRO A 353 18.14 -14.79 -20.33
N ALA A 354 18.09 -14.70 -21.66
CA ALA A 354 17.73 -13.44 -22.35
C ALA A 354 16.32 -12.95 -22.00
N ALA A 355 15.42 -13.88 -21.64
CA ALA A 355 14.09 -13.56 -21.12
C ALA A 355 14.10 -12.63 -19.89
N THR A 356 15.20 -12.61 -19.12
CA THR A 356 15.40 -11.70 -17.98
C THR A 356 15.35 -10.24 -18.41
N HIS A 357 15.88 -9.92 -19.60
CA HIS A 357 15.94 -8.57 -20.17
C HIS A 357 14.78 -8.28 -21.12
N GLN A 358 13.85 -9.21 -21.27
CA GLN A 358 12.64 -9.09 -22.09
C GLN A 358 11.36 -9.07 -21.24
N GLY A 359 11.51 -9.10 -19.91
CA GLY A 359 10.40 -9.08 -18.96
C GLY A 359 9.47 -7.90 -19.20
N PHE A 360 8.20 -8.18 -19.42
CA PHE A 360 7.17 -7.16 -19.54
C PHE A 360 6.69 -6.73 -18.15
N HIS A 361 6.92 -5.47 -17.80
CA HIS A 361 6.50 -4.90 -16.51
C HIS A 361 5.48 -3.77 -16.66
N SER A 362 5.52 -3.04 -17.78
CA SER A 362 4.63 -1.93 -18.07
C SER A 362 4.47 -1.77 -19.57
N VAL A 363 3.27 -1.44 -20.02
CA VAL A 363 3.00 -1.00 -21.41
C VAL A 363 3.72 0.32 -21.74
N TRP A 364 4.13 1.09 -20.73
CA TRP A 364 4.67 2.44 -20.87
C TRP A 364 6.19 2.51 -20.80
N ARG A 365 6.87 1.41 -20.45
CA ARG A 365 8.33 1.39 -20.27
C ARG A 365 8.90 0.05 -20.73
N GLY A 366 10.08 0.09 -21.33
CA GLY A 366 10.83 -1.12 -21.68
C GLY A 366 11.24 -1.94 -20.43
N PRO A 367 11.75 -3.17 -20.63
CA PRO A 367 12.22 -4.03 -19.55
C PRO A 367 13.28 -3.36 -18.67
N TYR A 368 13.29 -3.66 -17.37
CA TYR A 368 14.24 -3.05 -16.43
C TYR A 368 15.66 -3.64 -16.50
N GLY A 369 15.83 -4.82 -17.10
CA GLY A 369 17.14 -5.48 -17.20
C GLY A 369 17.54 -6.19 -15.90
N SER A 370 18.85 -6.41 -15.72
CA SER A 370 19.42 -7.00 -14.51
C SER A 370 19.98 -5.94 -13.57
N ILE A 371 19.76 -6.13 -12.26
CA ILE A 371 20.42 -5.35 -11.22
C ILE A 371 21.69 -6.07 -10.76
N VAL A 372 22.80 -5.34 -10.81
CA VAL A 372 24.09 -5.73 -10.23
C VAL A 372 24.25 -5.00 -8.91
N THR A 373 24.61 -5.71 -7.85
CA THR A 373 24.92 -5.11 -6.54
C THR A 373 26.31 -5.54 -6.09
N ALA A 374 27.03 -4.62 -5.45
CA ALA A 374 28.31 -4.87 -4.82
C ALA A 374 28.25 -4.41 -3.37
N ILE A 375 28.75 -5.25 -2.46
CA ILE A 375 28.87 -4.96 -1.03
C ILE A 375 30.32 -5.23 -0.63
N VAL A 376 30.96 -4.22 -0.06
CA VAL A 376 32.34 -4.28 0.40
C VAL A 376 32.38 -4.04 1.91
N LYS A 377 33.02 -4.94 2.64
CA LYS A 377 33.19 -4.86 4.09
C LYS A 377 34.65 -4.65 4.44
N SER A 378 34.94 -3.70 5.33
CA SER A 378 36.28 -3.45 5.85
C SER A 378 36.58 -4.36 7.05
N PRO A 379 37.87 -4.59 7.38
CA PRO A 379 38.25 -5.29 8.61
C PRO A 379 37.73 -4.63 9.90
N ALA A 380 37.47 -3.32 9.86
CA ALA A 380 36.88 -2.57 10.97
C ALA A 380 35.35 -2.67 11.07
N GLY A 381 34.71 -3.43 10.17
CA GLY A 381 33.26 -3.66 10.17
C GLY A 381 32.44 -2.66 9.37
N HIS A 382 33.08 -1.68 8.73
CA HIS A 382 32.38 -0.72 7.84
C HIS A 382 31.94 -1.40 6.57
N THR A 383 30.75 -1.03 6.08
CA THR A 383 30.19 -1.59 4.85
C THR A 383 29.88 -0.47 3.87
N ALA A 384 30.28 -0.65 2.62
CA ALA A 384 29.89 0.19 1.50
C ALA A 384 29.14 -0.65 0.47
N GLY A 385 28.17 -0.04 -0.22
CA GLY A 385 27.38 -0.69 -1.24
C GLY A 385 27.25 0.16 -2.49
N ALA A 386 27.21 -0.48 -3.66
CA ALA A 386 26.91 0.13 -4.94
C ALA A 386 25.97 -0.77 -5.74
N TYR A 387 25.16 -0.18 -6.62
CA TYR A 387 24.34 -0.93 -7.57
C TYR A 387 24.43 -0.32 -8.97
N TYR A 388 24.18 -1.15 -9.98
CA TYR A 388 24.14 -0.76 -11.39
C TYR A 388 23.06 -1.58 -12.11
N VAL A 389 22.37 -0.99 -13.09
CA VAL A 389 21.35 -1.69 -13.89
C VAL A 389 21.83 -1.78 -15.34
N THR A 390 21.69 -2.95 -15.96
CA THR A 390 22.15 -3.19 -17.34
C THR A 390 21.22 -4.14 -18.10
N GLY A 391 21.21 -4.07 -19.43
CA GLY A 391 20.29 -4.85 -20.27
C GLY A 391 18.83 -4.40 -20.23
N GLY A 392 18.57 -3.12 -19.89
CA GLY A 392 17.22 -2.59 -19.80
C GLY A 392 17.18 -1.07 -19.60
N VAL A 393 16.01 -0.55 -19.25
CA VAL A 393 15.78 0.88 -19.00
C VAL A 393 16.33 1.27 -17.62
N GLY A 394 17.63 1.53 -17.57
CA GLY A 394 18.35 2.19 -16.47
C GLY A 394 18.20 3.70 -16.52
#